data_AF-A0A961P9D6-F1
#
_entry.id   AF-A0A961P9D6-F1
#
_cell.length_a   1.000
_cell.length_b   1.000
_cell.length_c   1.000
_cell.angle_alpha   90.00
_cell.angle_beta   90.00
_cell.angle_gamma   90.00
#
_symmetry.space_group_name_H-M   'P 1'
#
loop_
_entity.id
_entity.type
_entity.pdbx_description
1 polymer ?
#
loop_
_entity_poly.entity_id
_entity_poly.type
_entity_poly.pdbx_seq_one_letter_code
_entity_poly.pdbx_strand_id
1 'polypeptide(L)'
;APADWEARAREIFDLPGADAQLFADPARGIHRIALFEGGALAAALFVSREPAALMRDYLATLPGEAAPGVLSARAPADRPDPGPVICSCFGVGINTIVAAIEAQGLTTVDEIGTALQAGTNCGSCRAELFGILQAQTVKQAAE
;
A
#
# COMPACT_ATOMS: atom_id res chain seq x y z
N ALA A 1 25.37 -4.26 -14.87
CA ALA A 1 24.23 -3.34 -14.69
C ALA A 1 24.34 -2.23 -15.75
N PRO A 2 23.22 -1.65 -16.22
CA PRO A 2 23.24 -0.47 -17.09
C PRO A 2 24.09 0.64 -16.50
N ALA A 3 24.75 1.42 -17.35
CA ALA A 3 25.48 2.62 -16.94
C ALA A 3 24.53 3.74 -16.51
N ASP A 4 23.32 3.76 -17.06
CA ASP A 4 22.27 4.74 -16.79
C ASP A 4 20.93 4.03 -16.54
N TRP A 5 20.44 4.11 -15.30
CA TRP A 5 19.17 3.51 -14.90
C TRP A 5 17.96 4.37 -15.26
N GLU A 6 18.13 5.67 -15.49
CA GLU A 6 17.05 6.53 -15.97
C GLU A 6 16.71 6.19 -17.41
N ALA A 7 17.72 6.17 -18.28
CA ALA A 7 17.56 5.80 -19.68
C ALA A 7 16.92 4.42 -19.81
N ARG A 8 17.33 3.47 -18.96
CA ARG A 8 16.76 2.13 -18.91
C ARG A 8 15.29 2.13 -18.45
N ALA A 9 14.94 2.95 -17.46
CA ALA A 9 13.55 3.06 -17.00
C ALA A 9 12.65 3.63 -18.12
N ARG A 10 13.11 4.69 -18.80
CA ARG A 10 12.39 5.31 -19.92
C ARG A 10 12.17 4.32 -21.06
N GLU A 11 13.18 3.53 -21.39
CA GLU A 11 13.09 2.47 -22.41
C GLU A 11 12.09 1.36 -22.01
N ILE A 12 12.17 0.85 -20.77
CA ILE A 12 11.31 -0.25 -20.30
C ILE A 12 9.83 0.16 -20.27
N PHE A 13 9.55 1.41 -19.90
CA PHE A 13 8.17 1.90 -19.78
C PHE A 13 7.67 2.63 -21.01
N ASP A 14 8.48 2.79 -22.06
CA ASP A 14 8.17 3.58 -23.26
C ASP A 14 7.77 5.03 -22.95
N LEU A 15 8.52 5.67 -22.05
CA LEU A 15 8.26 7.03 -21.53
C LEU A 15 9.46 7.97 -21.76
N PRO A 16 9.83 8.26 -23.03
CA PRO A 16 11.02 9.05 -23.33
C PRO A 16 10.92 10.52 -22.89
N GLY A 17 9.71 11.09 -22.84
CA GLY A 17 9.47 12.50 -22.52
C GLY A 17 8.99 12.79 -21.09
N ALA A 18 8.81 11.76 -20.26
CA ALA A 18 8.29 11.93 -18.90
C ALA A 18 9.25 12.71 -17.98
N ASP A 19 8.72 13.46 -17.03
CA ASP A 19 9.54 14.07 -15.99
C ASP A 19 10.08 12.97 -15.06
N ALA A 20 11.36 13.02 -14.70
CA ALA A 20 11.99 12.00 -13.87
C ALA A 20 12.37 12.53 -12.48
N GLN A 21 12.08 11.73 -11.46
CA GLN A 21 12.69 11.86 -10.14
C GLN A 21 13.60 10.66 -9.88
N LEU A 22 14.77 10.93 -9.32
CA LEU A 22 15.81 9.92 -9.12
C LEU A 22 16.33 9.91 -7.69
N PHE A 23 16.61 8.70 -7.21
CA PHE A 23 17.38 8.47 -6.00
C PHE A 23 18.40 7.36 -6.27
N ALA A 24 19.66 7.57 -5.92
CA ALA A 24 20.71 6.58 -6.07
C ALA A 24 21.60 6.55 -4.83
N ASP A 25 21.94 5.34 -4.39
CA ASP A 25 23.02 5.07 -3.44
C ASP A 25 23.93 4.01 -4.10
N PRO A 26 24.93 4.45 -4.89
CA PRO A 26 25.82 3.54 -5.62
C PRO A 26 26.64 2.64 -4.71
N ALA A 27 26.97 3.08 -3.48
CA ALA A 27 27.70 2.28 -2.51
C ALA A 27 26.90 1.03 -2.09
N ARG A 28 25.58 1.18 -1.95
CA ARG A 28 24.64 0.07 -1.69
C ARG A 28 24.07 -0.56 -2.96
N GLY A 29 24.43 -0.04 -4.14
CA GLY A 29 23.89 -0.46 -5.43
C GLY A 29 22.37 -0.25 -5.55
N ILE A 30 21.83 0.79 -4.91
CA ILE A 30 20.41 1.15 -4.94
C ILE A 30 20.19 2.21 -6.02
N HIS A 31 19.21 2.00 -6.87
CA HIS A 31 18.72 2.97 -7.85
C HIS A 31 17.19 2.97 -7.84
N ARG A 32 16.58 4.14 -7.77
CA ARG A 32 15.13 4.33 -7.77
C ARG A 32 14.79 5.46 -8.72
N ILE A 33 13.85 5.21 -9.62
CA ILE A 33 13.46 6.14 -10.67
C ILE A 33 11.94 6.19 -10.66
N ALA A 34 11.36 7.38 -10.72
CA ALA A 34 9.93 7.61 -10.90
C ALA A 34 9.73 8.54 -12.10
N LEU A 35 8.81 8.15 -12.98
CA LEU A 35 8.49 8.86 -14.21
C LEU A 35 7.08 9.43 -14.09
N PHE A 36 6.92 10.70 -14.44
CA PHE A 36 5.67 11.46 -14.32
C PHE A 36 5.24 12.01 -15.67
N GLU A 37 3.93 11.95 -15.94
CA GLU A 37 3.29 12.59 -17.08
C GLU A 37 2.14 13.47 -16.57
N GLY A 38 2.11 14.74 -16.97
CA GLY A 38 1.07 15.67 -16.51
C GLY A 38 1.01 15.84 -14.98
N GLY A 39 2.12 15.61 -14.27
CA GLY A 39 2.18 15.66 -12.81
C GLY A 39 1.65 14.41 -12.08
N ALA A 40 1.22 13.37 -12.80
CA ALA A 40 0.83 12.09 -12.24
C ALA A 40 1.93 11.03 -12.46
N LEU A 41 2.08 10.11 -11.50
CA LEU A 41 3.04 9.02 -11.58
C LEU A 41 2.61 8.04 -12.68
N ALA A 42 3.42 7.93 -13.73
CA ALA A 42 3.22 6.98 -14.82
C ALA A 42 3.89 5.64 -14.51
N ALA A 43 5.13 5.66 -13.99
CA ALA A 43 5.87 4.45 -13.67
C ALA A 43 6.94 4.66 -12.59
N ALA A 44 7.37 3.58 -11.92
CA ALA A 44 8.52 3.61 -11.03
C ALA A 44 9.36 2.33 -11.14
N LEU A 45 10.69 2.48 -11.12
CA LEU A 45 11.67 1.40 -11.14
C LEU A 45 12.50 1.42 -9.85
N PHE A 46 12.57 0.28 -9.17
CA PHE A 46 13.39 0.07 -7.98
C PHE A 46 14.41 -1.04 -8.23
N VAL A 47 15.69 -0.73 -8.10
CA VAL A 47 16.80 -1.66 -8.29
C VAL A 47 17.70 -1.65 -7.07
N SER A 48 18.09 -2.83 -6.60
CA SER A 48 19.03 -3.00 -5.48
C SER A 48 19.81 -4.31 -5.63
N ARG A 49 21.00 -4.38 -5.04
CA ARG A 49 21.82 -5.62 -5.01
C ARG A 49 21.30 -6.64 -4.01
N GLU A 50 20.64 -6.17 -2.96
CA GLU A 50 20.00 -6.98 -1.91
C GLU A 50 18.48 -6.76 -1.95
N PRO A 51 17.67 -7.67 -1.40
CA PRO A 51 16.23 -7.47 -1.30
C PRO A 51 15.89 -6.16 -0.57
N ALA A 52 15.31 -5.20 -1.29
CA ALA A 52 14.84 -3.96 -0.69
C ALA A 52 13.49 -4.17 0.01
N ALA A 53 13.35 -3.65 1.23
CA ALA A 53 12.07 -3.57 1.92
C ALA A 53 11.20 -2.47 1.26
N LEU A 54 10.42 -2.88 0.27
CA LEU A 54 9.46 -2.03 -0.44
C LEU A 54 8.04 -2.40 -0.01
N MET A 55 7.18 -1.42 0.27
CA MET A 55 5.75 -1.66 0.46
C MET A 55 5.07 -1.82 -0.91
N ARG A 56 5.22 -2.99 -1.52
CA ARG A 56 4.79 -3.29 -2.90
C ARG A 56 3.30 -3.02 -3.10
N ASP A 57 2.48 -3.44 -2.13
CA ASP A 57 1.02 -3.25 -2.20
C ASP A 57 0.65 -1.77 -2.20
N TYR A 58 1.34 -0.95 -1.40
CA TYR A 58 1.17 0.51 -1.45
C TYR A 58 1.62 1.09 -2.79
N LEU A 59 2.82 0.72 -3.27
CA LEU A 59 3.34 1.22 -4.54
C LEU A 59 2.43 0.90 -5.73
N ALA A 60 1.76 -0.25 -5.71
CA ALA A 60 0.81 -0.66 -6.73
C ALA A 60 -0.45 0.24 -6.80
N THR A 61 -0.73 1.02 -5.74
CA THR A 61 -1.87 1.97 -5.70
C THR A 61 -1.53 3.36 -6.24
N LEU A 62 -0.26 3.63 -6.56
CA LEU A 62 0.20 4.98 -6.91
C LEU A 62 0.13 5.39 -8.40
N PRO A 63 0.14 4.48 -9.40
CA PRO A 63 -0.01 4.90 -10.79
C PRO A 63 -1.26 5.76 -11.01
N GLY A 64 -1.09 6.94 -11.62
CA GLY A 64 -2.16 7.92 -11.81
C GLY A 64 -2.28 8.98 -10.72
N GLU A 65 -1.58 8.84 -9.58
CA GLU A 65 -1.56 9.79 -8.48
C GLU A 65 -0.35 10.73 -8.54
N ALA A 66 -0.39 11.90 -7.88
CA ALA A 66 0.75 12.82 -7.86
C ALA A 66 2.01 12.25 -7.15
N ALA A 67 1.81 11.36 -6.17
CA ALA A 67 2.82 10.49 -5.54
C ALA A 67 4.28 11.04 -5.39
N PRO A 68 4.51 12.26 -4.86
CA PRO A 68 5.85 12.86 -4.79
C PRO A 68 6.81 12.08 -3.87
N GLY A 69 6.28 11.26 -2.96
CA GLY A 69 7.05 10.43 -2.02
C GLY A 69 7.37 9.02 -2.53
N VAL A 70 7.01 8.64 -3.76
CA VAL A 70 7.11 7.27 -4.29
C VAL A 70 8.50 6.65 -4.12
N LEU A 71 9.58 7.44 -4.26
CA LEU A 71 10.94 6.95 -4.16
C LEU A 71 11.34 6.51 -2.75
N SER A 72 10.59 6.86 -1.71
CA SER A 72 10.78 6.30 -0.37
C SER A 72 10.49 4.80 -0.31
N ALA A 73 9.67 4.30 -1.25
CA ALA A 73 9.13 2.94 -1.27
C ALA A 73 8.32 2.55 -0.03
N ARG A 74 7.79 3.54 0.67
CA ARG A 74 7.00 3.40 1.89
C ARG A 74 5.75 4.25 1.78
N ALA A 75 4.69 3.83 2.47
CA ALA A 75 3.58 4.73 2.71
C ALA A 75 4.06 5.95 3.52
N PRO A 76 3.45 7.13 3.36
CA PRO A 76 3.70 8.27 4.24
C PRO A 76 3.58 7.82 5.70
N ALA A 77 4.40 8.39 6.59
CA ALA A 77 4.39 8.00 8.01
C ALA A 77 3.00 8.11 8.66
N ASP A 78 2.12 8.96 8.11
CA ASP A 78 0.74 9.15 8.57
C ASP A 78 -0.27 8.16 7.96
N ARG A 79 0.14 7.21 7.11
CA ARG A 79 -0.76 6.19 6.57
C ARG A 79 -0.69 4.94 7.47
N PRO A 80 -1.78 4.58 8.18
CA PRO A 80 -1.78 3.41 9.04
C PRO A 80 -1.51 2.15 8.21
N ASP A 81 -0.60 1.31 8.70
CA ASP A 81 -0.33 -0.01 8.11
C ASP A 81 -1.62 -0.85 8.20
N PRO A 82 -2.24 -1.25 7.07
CA PRO A 82 -3.47 -2.02 7.09
C PRO A 82 -3.27 -3.42 7.70
N GLY A 83 -2.03 -3.90 7.82
CA GLY A 83 -1.72 -5.26 8.26
C GLY A 83 -2.13 -6.32 7.23
N PRO A 84 -2.04 -7.62 7.59
CA PRO A 84 -2.44 -8.72 6.72
C PRO A 84 -3.87 -8.57 6.19
N VAL A 85 -4.05 -8.84 4.89
CA VAL A 85 -5.35 -8.75 4.22
C VAL A 85 -6.31 -9.82 4.75
N ILE A 86 -7.46 -9.38 5.23
CA ILE A 86 -8.57 -10.23 5.70
C ILE A 86 -9.65 -10.31 4.61
N CYS A 87 -10.00 -9.19 3.99
CA CYS A 87 -10.96 -9.16 2.89
C CYS A 87 -10.26 -8.99 1.54
N SER A 88 -10.00 -10.10 0.84
CA SER A 88 -9.32 -10.06 -0.46
C SER A 88 -10.11 -9.35 -1.56
N CYS A 89 -11.44 -9.31 -1.48
CA CYS A 89 -12.28 -8.63 -2.47
C CYS A 89 -12.03 -7.12 -2.54
N PHE A 90 -11.73 -6.50 -1.40
CA PHE A 90 -11.57 -5.04 -1.28
C PHE A 90 -10.21 -4.65 -0.67
N GLY A 91 -9.30 -5.59 -0.47
CA GLY A 91 -7.96 -5.34 0.07
C GLY A 91 -7.95 -4.82 1.51
N VAL A 92 -8.95 -5.18 2.33
CA VAL A 92 -9.06 -4.66 3.71
C VAL A 92 -8.24 -5.53 4.66
N GLY A 93 -7.29 -4.90 5.37
CA GLY A 93 -6.42 -5.57 6.34
C GLY A 93 -6.91 -5.49 7.79
N ILE A 94 -6.35 -6.35 8.64
CA ILE A 94 -6.75 -6.51 10.04
C ILE A 94 -6.60 -5.22 10.87
N ASN A 95 -5.53 -4.45 10.70
CA ASN A 95 -5.33 -3.23 11.47
C ASN A 95 -6.35 -2.16 11.09
N THR A 96 -6.72 -2.07 9.80
CA THR A 96 -7.80 -1.21 9.33
C THR A 96 -9.13 -1.59 9.98
N ILE A 97 -9.42 -2.89 10.07
CA ILE A 97 -10.64 -3.40 10.70
C ILE A 97 -10.68 -3.05 12.20
N VAL A 98 -9.60 -3.35 12.93
CA VAL A 98 -9.50 -3.05 14.37
C VAL A 98 -9.62 -1.55 14.63
N ALA A 99 -8.89 -0.73 13.87
CA ALA A 99 -8.96 0.72 14.01
C ALA A 99 -10.38 1.27 13.75
N ALA A 100 -11.11 0.73 12.77
CA ALA A 100 -12.49 1.13 12.51
C ALA A 100 -13.44 0.70 13.63
N ILE A 101 -13.28 -0.52 14.16
CA ILE A 101 -14.06 -1.02 15.30
C ILE A 101 -13.87 -0.09 16.51
N GLU A 102 -12.63 0.23 16.86
CA GLU A 102 -12.31 1.08 18.01
C GLU A 102 -12.77 2.53 17.82
N ALA A 103 -12.49 3.12 16.65
CA ALA A 103 -12.78 4.53 16.40
C ALA A 103 -14.28 4.82 16.22
N GLN A 104 -15.03 3.87 15.67
CA GLN A 104 -16.46 4.05 15.34
C GLN A 104 -17.39 3.26 16.27
N GLY A 105 -16.86 2.44 17.18
CA GLY A 105 -17.66 1.61 18.09
C GLY A 105 -18.47 0.54 17.36
N LEU A 106 -17.90 -0.08 16.33
CA LEU A 106 -18.63 -1.08 15.52
C LEU A 106 -18.84 -2.36 16.34
N THR A 107 -20.07 -2.87 16.36
CA THR A 107 -20.49 -4.02 17.18
C THR A 107 -20.99 -5.20 16.38
N THR A 108 -21.07 -5.08 15.05
CA THR A 108 -21.53 -6.16 14.16
C THR A 108 -20.71 -6.25 12.88
N VAL A 109 -20.70 -7.43 12.26
CA VAL A 109 -20.03 -7.65 10.96
C VAL A 109 -20.66 -6.79 9.85
N ASP A 110 -21.95 -6.50 9.93
CA ASP A 110 -22.65 -5.69 8.92
C ASP A 110 -22.31 -4.20 9.06
N GLU A 111 -22.08 -3.71 10.29
CA GLU A 111 -21.52 -2.38 10.53
C GLU A 111 -20.09 -2.26 9.98
N ILE A 112 -19.25 -3.29 10.17
CA ILE A 112 -17.92 -3.36 9.52
C ILE A 112 -18.05 -3.32 7.99
N GLY A 113 -19.00 -4.07 7.43
CA GLY A 113 -19.26 -4.06 5.99
C GLY A 113 -19.72 -2.69 5.48
N THR A 114 -20.51 -1.96 6.27
CA THR A 114 -20.94 -0.61 5.93
C THR A 114 -19.77 0.38 5.97
N ALA A 115 -18.90 0.28 6.97
CA ALA A 115 -17.77 1.19 7.15
C ALA A 115 -16.62 0.94 6.16
N LEU A 116 -16.33 -0.34 5.86
CA LEU A 116 -15.10 -0.74 5.15
C LEU A 116 -15.34 -1.57 3.87
N GLN A 117 -16.59 -1.85 3.51
CA GLN A 117 -16.99 -2.81 2.45
C GLN A 117 -16.59 -4.26 2.73
N ALA A 118 -15.83 -4.55 3.78
CA ALA A 118 -15.36 -5.88 4.12
C ALA A 118 -16.54 -6.84 4.38
N GLY A 119 -16.53 -7.99 3.70
CA GLY A 119 -17.59 -9.00 3.86
C GLY A 119 -18.88 -8.75 3.08
N THR A 120 -18.91 -7.73 2.21
CA THR A 120 -20.13 -7.36 1.42
C THR A 120 -20.18 -7.95 0.00
N ASN A 121 -19.06 -8.47 -0.53
CA ASN A 121 -19.00 -9.06 -1.88
C ASN A 121 -19.15 -10.59 -1.86
N CYS A 122 -18.06 -11.36 -1.70
CA CYS A 122 -18.13 -12.83 -1.69
C CYS A 122 -18.46 -13.42 -0.31
N GLY A 123 -18.35 -12.62 0.76
CA GLY A 123 -18.63 -13.03 2.15
C GLY A 123 -17.62 -13.98 2.80
N SER A 124 -16.55 -14.43 2.10
CA SER A 124 -15.62 -15.45 2.64
C SER A 124 -14.91 -15.05 3.93
N CYS A 125 -14.64 -13.75 4.10
CA CYS A 125 -13.99 -13.19 5.28
C CYS A 125 -14.94 -12.97 6.47
N ARG A 126 -16.27 -13.17 6.33
CA ARG A 126 -17.24 -12.85 7.40
C ARG A 126 -17.01 -13.63 8.70
N ALA A 127 -16.59 -14.89 8.61
CA ALA A 127 -16.27 -15.69 9.79
C ALA A 127 -15.05 -15.14 10.55
N GLU A 128 -14.03 -14.70 9.81
CA GLU A 128 -12.82 -14.08 10.38
C GLU A 128 -13.12 -12.69 10.97
N LEU A 129 -13.94 -11.88 10.28
CA LEU A 129 -14.43 -10.59 10.80
C LEU A 129 -15.17 -10.76 12.13
N PHE A 130 -16.04 -11.78 12.25
CA PHE A 130 -16.72 -12.09 13.50
C PHE A 130 -15.74 -12.46 14.62
N GLY A 131 -14.71 -13.25 14.31
CA GLY A 131 -13.65 -13.59 15.26
C GLY A 131 -12.87 -12.36 15.76
N ILE A 132 -12.52 -11.44 14.86
CA ILE A 132 -11.84 -10.19 15.20
C ILE A 132 -12.72 -9.33 16.11
N LEU A 133 -14.01 -9.17 15.75
CA LEU A 133 -14.97 -8.39 16.54
C LEU A 133 -15.10 -8.93 17.97
N GLN A 134 -15.26 -10.24 18.13
CA GLN A 134 -15.35 -10.89 19.46
C GLN A 134 -14.08 -10.66 20.30
N ALA A 135 -12.90 -10.72 19.67
CA ALA A 135 -11.65 -10.46 20.36
C ALA A 135 -11.53 -9.01 20.88
N GLN A 136 -12.06 -8.02 20.15
CA GLN A 136 -12.06 -6.63 20.60
C GLN A 136 -13.04 -6.36 21.73
N THR A 137 -14.25 -6.95 21.68
CA THR A 137 -15.25 -6.81 22.76
C THR A 137 -14.74 -7.35 24.09
N VAL A 138 -14.01 -8.47 24.08
CA VAL A 138 -13.43 -9.06 25.30
C VAL A 138 -12.34 -8.14 25.90
N LYS A 139 -11.56 -7.45 25.06
CA LYS A 139 -10.55 -6.49 25.53
C LYS A 139 -11.17 -5.30 26.28
N GLN A 140 -12.26 -4.74 25.76
CA GLN A 140 -12.90 -3.56 26.37
C GLN A 140 -13.61 -3.85 27.70
N ALA A 141 -13.96 -5.10 27.98
CA ALA A 141 -14.59 -5.48 29.26
C ALA A 141 -13.58 -5.70 30.41
N ALA A 142 -12.28 -5.69 30.12
CA ALA A 142 -11.21 -5.97 31.08
C ALA A 142 -10.44 -4.72 31.56
N GLU A 143 -10.77 -3.54 31.02
CA GLU A 143 -10.23 -2.22 31.41
C GLU A 143 -11.26 -1.40 32.19
#